data_AF-A0A7D4BP96-F1
#
_entry.id   AF-A0A7D4BP96-F1
#
_cell.length_a   1.000
_cell.length_b   1.000
_cell.length_c   1.000
_cell.angle_alpha   90.00
_cell.angle_beta   90.00
_cell.angle_gamma   90.00
#
_symmetry.space_group_name_H-M   'P 1'
#
loop_
_entity.id
_entity.type
_entity.pdbx_description
1 polymer ?
#
loop_
_entity_poly.entity_id
_entity_poly.type
_entity_poly.pdbx_seq_one_letter_code
_entity_poly.pdbx_strand_id
1 'polypeptide(L)'
;MVKLIALYKHPENREDFEEHYEKVHTPLVKKMPGLKRLEVTRIQGAPTGGKGKYYLEAAMYFDSREDLDKAMSSPEGKASAKDLMSFAGPLVTMMIGEVSRDG
;
A
#
# COMPACT_ATOMS: atom_id res chain seq x y z
N MET A 1 -8.06 9.95 -12.13
CA MET A 1 -7.86 9.32 -10.81
C MET A 1 -6.40 8.93 -10.67
N VAL A 2 -5.81 9.12 -9.50
CA VAL A 2 -4.44 8.71 -9.21
C VAL A 2 -4.44 7.63 -8.13
N LYS A 3 -3.39 6.82 -8.09
CA LYS A 3 -3.15 5.89 -7.00
C LYS A 3 -1.74 5.97 -6.46
N LEU A 4 -1.62 5.86 -5.14
CA LEU A 4 -0.39 5.46 -4.48
C LEU A 4 -0.36 3.92 -4.44
N ILE A 5 0.76 3.35 -4.83
CA ILE A 5 0.95 1.90 -4.94
C ILE A 5 2.07 1.51 -3.99
N ALA A 6 1.81 0.54 -3.11
CA ALA A 6 2.80 -0.10 -2.27
C ALA A 6 2.92 -1.58 -2.69
N LEU A 7 4.11 -2.00 -3.09
CA LEU A 7 4.38 -3.37 -3.54
C LEU A 7 5.42 -4.02 -2.64
N TYR A 8 5.04 -5.10 -1.98
CA TYR A 8 5.81 -5.73 -0.91
C TYR A 8 6.44 -7.03 -1.40
N LYS A 9 7.73 -7.21 -1.13
CA LYS A 9 8.40 -8.52 -1.20
C LYS A 9 7.90 -9.43 -0.06
N HIS A 10 8.27 -10.71 -0.14
CA HIS A 10 7.94 -11.69 0.90
C HIS A 10 8.61 -11.31 2.23
N PRO A 11 7.85 -11.17 3.34
CA PRO A 11 8.41 -10.96 4.66
C PRO A 11 9.06 -12.25 5.19
N GLU A 12 10.00 -12.12 6.13
CA GLU A 12 10.63 -13.29 6.79
C GLU A 12 9.62 -14.01 7.69
N ASN A 13 8.85 -13.27 8.48
CA ASN A 13 7.70 -13.79 9.22
C ASN A 13 6.39 -13.24 8.64
N ARG A 14 5.63 -14.13 8.00
CA ARG A 14 4.35 -13.80 7.37
C ARG A 14 3.25 -13.48 8.38
N GLU A 15 3.20 -14.20 9.50
CA GLU A 15 2.14 -14.06 10.49
C GLU A 15 2.22 -12.70 11.18
N ASP A 16 3.42 -12.33 11.67
CA ASP A 16 3.67 -11.01 12.26
C ASP A 16 3.39 -9.87 11.27
N PHE A 17 3.78 -10.05 10.00
CA PHE A 17 3.51 -9.07 8.95
C PHE A 17 2.01 -8.88 8.74
N GLU A 18 1.24 -9.96 8.56
CA GLU A 18 -0.22 -9.86 8.34
C GLU A 18 -0.94 -9.29 9.56
N GLU A 19 -0.54 -9.69 10.77
CA GLU A 19 -1.14 -9.18 11.99
C GLU A 19 -0.94 -7.65 12.11
N HIS A 20 0.29 -7.17 11.93
CA HIS A 20 0.59 -5.74 11.97
C HIS A 20 -0.10 -5.00 10.81
N TYR A 21 -0.06 -5.58 9.61
CA TYR A 21 -0.66 -5.00 8.41
C TYR A 21 -2.17 -4.77 8.58
N GLU A 22 -2.89 -5.74 9.14
CA GLU A 22 -4.34 -5.65 9.33
C GLU A 22 -4.73 -4.81 10.56
N LYS A 23 -4.05 -5.00 11.69
CA LYS A 23 -4.45 -4.37 12.96
C LYS A 23 -3.92 -2.95 13.14
N VAL A 24 -2.80 -2.61 12.50
CA VAL A 24 -2.11 -1.33 12.70
C VAL A 24 -2.05 -0.53 11.39
N HIS A 25 -1.41 -1.09 10.36
CA HIS A 25 -1.10 -0.35 9.15
C HIS A 25 -2.34 0.04 8.36
N THR A 26 -3.23 -0.91 8.10
CA THR A 26 -4.46 -0.70 7.31
C THR A 26 -5.39 0.36 7.93
N PRO A 27 -5.64 0.36 9.26
CA PRO A 27 -6.36 1.45 9.92
C PRO A 27 -5.71 2.82 9.79
N LEU A 28 -4.37 2.92 9.77
CA LEU A 28 -3.67 4.19 9.56
C LEU A 28 -3.86 4.70 8.13
N VAL A 29 -3.70 3.82 7.13
CA VAL A 29 -3.94 4.16 5.71
C VAL A 29 -5.37 4.65 5.50
N LYS A 30 -6.37 3.96 6.08
CA LYS A 30 -7.79 4.34 5.96
C LYS A 30 -8.14 5.72 6.52
N LYS A 31 -7.28 6.30 7.37
CA LYS A 31 -7.46 7.65 7.92
C LYS A 31 -6.90 8.75 7.02
N MET A 32 -6.17 8.41 5.95
CA MET A 32 -5.62 9.41 5.03
C MET A 32 -6.76 10.25 4.41
N PRO A 33 -6.68 11.59 4.47
CA PRO A 33 -7.75 12.43 3.96
C PRO A 33 -7.88 12.29 2.45
N GLY A 34 -9.10 12.26 1.94
CA GLY A 34 -9.37 12.15 0.50
C GLY A 34 -9.21 10.75 -0.09
N LEU A 35 -8.85 9.73 0.72
CA LEU A 35 -8.79 8.34 0.26
C LEU A 35 -10.18 7.88 -0.20
N LYS A 36 -10.28 7.47 -1.47
CA LYS A 36 -11.53 6.96 -2.06
C LYS A 36 -11.67 5.46 -1.96
N ARG A 37 -10.55 4.76 -2.12
CA ARG A 37 -10.52 3.30 -2.15
C ARG A 37 -9.16 2.80 -1.70
N LEU A 38 -9.19 1.75 -0.89
CA LEU A 38 -8.02 0.94 -0.58
C LEU A 38 -8.28 -0.46 -1.13
N GLU A 39 -7.47 -0.87 -2.09
CA GLU A 39 -7.42 -2.24 -2.59
C GLU A 39 -6.16 -2.91 -2.05
N VAL A 40 -6.29 -4.12 -1.51
CA VAL A 40 -5.17 -4.90 -0.99
C VAL A 40 -5.19 -6.28 -1.63
N THR A 41 -4.19 -6.55 -2.45
CA THR A 41 -4.07 -7.76 -3.25
C THR A 41 -2.98 -8.65 -2.68
N ARG A 42 -3.34 -9.89 -2.30
CA ARG A 42 -2.35 -10.92 -1.92
C ARG A 42 -1.96 -11.69 -3.17
N ILE A 43 -0.68 -11.69 -3.50
CA ILE A 43 -0.17 -12.34 -4.70
C ILE A 43 -0.08 -13.85 -4.45
N GLN A 44 -0.79 -14.63 -5.25
CA GLN A 44 -0.88 -16.08 -5.07
C GLN A 44 0.30 -16.85 -5.70
N GLY A 45 1.03 -16.23 -6.63
CA GLY A 45 2.16 -16.85 -7.30
C GLY A 45 2.43 -16.24 -8.67
N ALA A 46 3.41 -16.80 -9.40
CA ALA A 46 3.67 -16.45 -10.78
C ALA A 46 2.92 -17.42 -11.74
N PRO A 47 2.46 -16.96 -12.91
CA PRO A 47 1.83 -17.83 -13.92
C PRO A 47 2.74 -18.98 -14.39
N THR A 48 4.05 -18.78 -14.34
CA THR A 48 5.06 -19.81 -14.67
C THR A 48 5.37 -20.78 -13.52
N GLY A 49 4.63 -20.68 -12.41
CA GLY A 49 4.85 -21.45 -11.19
C GLY A 49 5.73 -20.73 -10.16
N GLY A 50 5.63 -21.16 -8.90
CA GLY A 50 6.35 -20.58 -7.77
C GLY A 50 5.68 -19.35 -7.15
N LYS A 51 6.28 -18.82 -6.08
CA LYS A 51 5.67 -17.78 -5.21
C LYS A 51 5.59 -16.37 -5.82
N GLY A 52 6.18 -16.14 -7.00
CA GLY A 52 6.34 -14.79 -7.54
C GLY A 52 7.30 -13.91 -6.72
N LYS A 53 7.70 -12.77 -7.28
CA LYS A 53 8.65 -11.85 -6.62
C LYS A 53 8.04 -11.10 -5.44
N TYR A 54 6.73 -10.85 -5.49
CA TYR A 54 6.01 -10.02 -4.55
C TYR A 54 4.96 -10.83 -3.81
N TYR A 55 4.67 -10.41 -2.60
CA TYR A 55 3.72 -11.04 -1.68
C TYR A 55 2.40 -10.28 -1.64
N LEU A 56 2.45 -8.96 -1.61
CA LEU A 56 1.29 -8.10 -1.44
C LEU A 56 1.41 -6.84 -2.28
N GLU A 57 0.30 -6.37 -2.81
CA GLU A 57 0.13 -5.04 -3.40
C GLU A 57 -0.99 -4.29 -2.65
N ALA A 58 -0.80 -3.00 -2.43
CA ALA A 58 -1.82 -2.10 -1.92
C ALA A 58 -1.94 -0.89 -2.85
N ALA A 59 -3.15 -0.62 -3.31
CA ALA A 59 -3.48 0.56 -4.12
C ALA A 59 -4.44 1.48 -3.35
N MET A 60 -3.99 2.71 -3.12
CA MET A 60 -4.74 3.77 -2.44
C MET A 60 -5.13 4.82 -3.47
N TYR A 61 -6.43 4.94 -3.73
CA TYR A 61 -6.97 5.77 -4.81
C TYR A 61 -7.42 7.14 -4.30
N PHE A 62 -7.12 8.18 -5.08
CA PHE A 62 -7.46 9.58 -4.84
C PHE A 62 -7.99 10.22 -6.13
N ASP A 63 -8.85 11.21 -6.01
CA ASP A 63 -9.46 11.88 -7.17
C ASP A 63 -8.39 12.51 -8.09
N SER A 64 -7.43 13.21 -7.49
CA SER A 64 -6.37 13.94 -8.20
C SER A 64 -5.00 13.79 -7.53
N ARG A 65 -3.95 14.19 -8.26
CA ARG A 65 -2.58 14.25 -7.72
C ARG A 65 -2.47 15.21 -6.53
N GLU A 66 -3.20 16.33 -6.57
CA GLU A 66 -3.22 17.30 -5.47
C GLU A 66 -3.82 16.69 -4.19
N ASP A 67 -4.89 15.91 -4.31
CA ASP A 67 -5.50 15.23 -3.15
C ASP A 67 -4.56 14.19 -2.54
N LEU A 68 -3.84 13.44 -3.38
CA LEU A 68 -2.80 12.52 -2.92
C LEU A 68 -1.68 13.25 -2.18
N ASP A 69 -1.17 14.36 -2.71
CA ASP A 69 -0.09 15.12 -2.08
C ASP A 69 -0.54 15.73 -0.73
N LYS A 70 -1.79 16.20 -0.63
CA LYS A 70 -2.41 16.60 0.64
C LYS A 70 -2.51 15.42 1.62
N ALA A 71 -2.93 14.25 1.14
CA ALA A 71 -3.04 13.05 1.96
C ALA A 71 -1.69 12.59 2.52
N MET A 72 -0.63 12.58 1.71
CA MET A 72 0.71 12.19 2.15
C MET A 72 1.34 13.20 3.13
N SER A 73 1.04 14.49 2.98
CA SER A 73 1.57 15.55 3.85
C SER A 73 0.79 15.73 5.17
N SER A 74 -0.39 15.13 5.30
CA SER A 74 -1.24 15.20 6.49
C SER A 74 -0.62 14.46 7.70
N PRO A 75 -1.09 14.74 8.92
CA PRO A 75 -0.70 13.97 10.11
C PRO A 75 -0.94 12.46 9.96
N GLU A 76 -2.06 12.06 9.36
CA GLU A 76 -2.44 10.67 9.11
C GLU A 76 -1.54 10.01 8.08
N GLY A 77 -1.22 10.71 6.97
CA GLY A 77 -0.28 10.23 5.96
C GLY A 77 1.13 10.01 6.54
N LYS A 78 1.62 10.95 7.35
CA LYS A 78 2.91 10.83 8.04
C LYS A 78 2.92 9.69 9.06
N ALA A 79 1.81 9.46 9.78
CA ALA A 79 1.68 8.34 10.69
C ALA A 79 1.73 7.00 9.95
N SER A 80 1.01 6.87 8.84
CA SER A 80 1.05 5.69 7.96
C SER A 80 2.45 5.45 7.39
N ALA A 81 3.13 6.48 6.90
CA ALA A 81 4.49 6.37 6.36
C ALA A 81 5.52 5.97 7.43
N LYS A 82 5.42 6.53 8.64
CA LYS A 82 6.31 6.16 9.76
C LYS A 82 6.12 4.70 10.15
N ASP A 83 4.87 4.27 10.26
CA ASP A 83 4.53 2.88 10.55
C ASP A 83 5.07 1.95 9.44
N LEU A 84 4.77 2.24 8.17
CA LEU A 84 5.26 1.49 7.01
C LEU A 84 6.78 1.25 7.05
N MET A 85 7.55 2.30 7.28
CA MET A 85 9.02 2.20 7.32
C MET A 85 9.52 1.35 8.47
N SER A 86 8.76 1.26 9.58
CA SER A 86 9.15 0.51 10.76
C SER A 86 9.02 -1.02 10.59
N PHE A 87 7.97 -1.51 9.91
CA PHE A 87 7.72 -2.95 9.77
C PHE A 87 8.06 -3.52 8.38
N ALA A 88 8.04 -2.68 7.33
CA ALA A 88 8.17 -3.14 5.95
C ALA A 88 9.15 -2.33 5.09
N GLY A 89 9.93 -1.40 5.66
CA GLY A 89 10.84 -0.52 4.93
C GLY A 89 11.74 -1.21 3.89
N PRO A 90 12.44 -2.31 4.22
CA PRO A 90 13.27 -3.05 3.26
C PRO A 90 12.48 -3.86 2.21
N LEU A 91 11.18 -4.10 2.46
CA LEU A 91 10.32 -4.95 1.65
C LEU A 91 9.49 -4.16 0.63
N VAL A 92 9.17 -2.92 0.93
CA VAL A 92 8.20 -2.11 0.18
C VAL A 92 8.85 -1.28 -0.92
N THR A 93 8.22 -1.26 -2.09
CA THR A 93 8.46 -0.27 -3.14
C THR A 93 7.22 0.61 -3.27
N MET A 94 7.40 1.92 -3.17
CA MET A 94 6.33 2.91 -3.32
C MET A 94 6.36 3.55 -4.71
N MET A 95 5.20 3.70 -5.35
CA MET A 95 5.05 4.32 -6.67
C MET A 95 3.77 5.15 -6.71
N ILE A 96 3.74 6.18 -7.55
CA ILE A 96 2.52 6.92 -7.89
C ILE A 96 2.15 6.57 -9.33
N GLY A 97 0.90 6.19 -9.55
CA GLY A 97 0.36 5.88 -10.86
C GLY A 97 -0.86 6.71 -11.19
N GLU A 98 -1.00 7.10 -12.45
CA GLU A 98 -2.25 7.63 -12.99
C GLU A 98 -3.05 6.49 -13.62
N VAL A 99 -4.35 6.43 -13.30
CA VAL A 99 -5.24 5.45 -13.91
C VAL A 99 -5.64 5.97 -15.28
N SER A 100 -5.01 5.45 -16.34
CA SER A 100 -5.25 5.89 -17.72
C SER A 100 -6.51 5.29 -18.35
N ARG A 101 -6.97 4.14 -17.84
CA ARG A 101 -8.22 3.47 -18.21
C ARG A 101 -8.78 2.77 -16.98
N ASP A 102 -10.08 2.89 -16.77
CA ASP A 102 -10.86 2.15 -15.78
C ASP A 102 -12.05 1.52 -16.54
N GLY A 103 -12.39 0.27 -16.22
CA GLY A 103 -13.30 -0.58 -17.00
C GLY A 103 -14.78 -0.33 -16.72
#